data_AF-A0A9X5P284-F1
#
_entry.id   AF-A0A9X5P284-F1
#
_cell.length_a   1.000
_cell.length_b   1.000
_cell.length_c   1.000
_cell.angle_alpha   90.00
_cell.angle_beta   90.00
_cell.angle_gamma   90.00
#
_symmetry.space_group_name_H-M   'P 1'
#
loop_
_entity.id
_entity.type
_entity.pdbx_description
1 polymer ?
#
loop_
_entity_poly.entity_id
_entity_poly.type
_entity_poly.pdbx_seq_one_letter_code
_entity_poly.pdbx_strand_id
1 'polypeptide(L)'
;MLHKIGIMSALVWGLAMPAAAECLIQKDSIGGIKLGQSLKQVKQKFPKAKMERTSDDGVALVAITLSKDILVFASQDGEEDPDAPIKFHKKIDFLETDSPACHTASGIHPGMKIKDAEAKLGKVKEVHLSAIESREYAIF
;
A
#
# COMPACT_ATOMS: atom_id res chain seq x y z
N MET A 1 65.03 2.41 -12.74
CA MET A 1 63.93 2.23 -13.70
C MET A 1 63.28 0.89 -13.42
N LEU A 2 62.10 0.86 -12.78
CA LEU A 2 61.30 -0.35 -12.64
C LEU A 2 59.81 0.05 -12.62
N HIS A 3 58.99 -0.76 -13.26
CA HIS A 3 57.74 -0.42 -13.91
C HIS A 3 56.55 -0.24 -12.94
N LYS A 4 55.69 0.74 -13.24
CA LYS A 4 54.37 0.93 -12.61
C LYS A 4 53.41 -0.15 -13.14
N ILE A 5 52.91 -1.02 -12.25
CA ILE A 5 51.78 -1.91 -12.55
C ILE A 5 50.51 -1.17 -12.13
N GLY A 6 49.74 -0.70 -13.11
CA GLY A 6 48.43 -0.12 -12.90
C GLY A 6 47.38 -1.21 -12.72
N ILE A 7 46.79 -1.29 -11.52
CA ILE A 7 45.62 -2.13 -11.26
C ILE A 7 44.39 -1.30 -11.63
N MET A 8 43.80 -1.57 -12.80
CA MET A 8 42.45 -1.11 -13.11
C MET A 8 41.45 -1.96 -12.32
N SER A 9 40.96 -1.43 -11.21
CA SER A 9 39.76 -1.97 -10.56
C SER A 9 38.54 -1.62 -11.41
N ALA A 10 38.01 -2.60 -12.13
CA ALA A 10 36.70 -2.50 -12.75
C ALA A 10 35.62 -2.49 -11.65
N LEU A 11 35.00 -1.32 -11.45
CA LEU A 11 33.84 -1.16 -10.59
C LEU A 11 32.62 -1.78 -11.28
N VAL A 12 32.30 -3.03 -10.93
CA VAL A 12 31.05 -3.66 -11.38
C VAL A 12 29.93 -3.08 -10.53
N TRP A 13 29.26 -2.05 -11.06
CA TRP A 13 27.95 -1.64 -10.54
C TRP A 13 26.95 -2.76 -10.87
N GLY A 14 26.77 -3.67 -9.91
CA GLY A 14 25.59 -4.52 -9.89
C GLY A 14 24.37 -3.60 -9.82
N LEU A 15 23.65 -3.49 -10.93
CA LEU A 15 22.29 -2.97 -10.95
C LEU A 15 21.44 -3.94 -10.12
N ALA A 16 21.38 -3.72 -8.81
CA ALA A 16 20.35 -4.32 -7.99
C ALA A 16 19.03 -3.85 -8.60
N MET A 17 18.35 -4.75 -9.31
CA MET A 17 16.99 -4.49 -9.73
C MET A 17 16.22 -4.10 -8.47
N PRO A 18 15.51 -2.96 -8.45
CA PRO A 18 14.64 -2.64 -7.33
C PRO A 18 13.75 -3.86 -7.15
N ALA A 19 13.84 -4.51 -5.99
CA ALA A 19 12.87 -5.51 -5.61
C ALA A 19 11.50 -4.89 -5.90
N ALA A 20 10.68 -5.57 -6.71
CA ALA A 20 9.30 -5.14 -6.91
C ALA A 20 8.77 -4.85 -5.52
N ALA A 21 8.37 -3.60 -5.27
CA ALA A 21 8.09 -3.16 -3.91
C ALA A 21 7.03 -4.11 -3.35
N GLU A 22 7.44 -5.01 -2.47
CA GLU A 22 6.53 -5.96 -1.85
C GLU A 22 5.45 -5.12 -1.17
N CYS A 23 4.19 -5.35 -1.54
CA CYS A 23 3.11 -4.60 -0.96
C CYS A 23 2.80 -5.17 0.43
N LEU A 24 3.65 -4.83 1.39
CA LEU A 24 3.48 -5.25 2.77
C LEU A 24 2.41 -4.38 3.43
N ILE A 25 1.44 -5.05 4.06
CA ILE A 25 0.41 -4.46 4.92
C ILE A 25 0.92 -4.56 6.36
N GLN A 26 1.00 -3.41 7.02
CA GLN A 26 1.41 -3.25 8.40
C GLN A 26 0.36 -2.43 9.15
N LYS A 27 0.50 -2.34 10.48
CA LYS A 27 -0.45 -1.62 11.34
C LYS A 27 -0.71 -0.17 10.88
N ASP A 28 0.31 0.50 10.35
CA ASP A 28 0.27 1.92 9.98
C ASP A 28 0.66 2.15 8.52
N SER A 29 0.76 1.11 7.68
CA SER A 29 1.23 1.26 6.31
C SER A 29 0.78 0.18 5.34
N ILE A 30 0.67 0.55 4.06
CA ILE A 30 0.40 -0.36 2.94
C ILE A 30 1.35 -0.03 1.80
N GLY A 31 2.12 -1.02 1.31
CA GLY A 31 3.03 -0.83 0.18
C GLY A 31 4.08 0.26 0.42
N GLY A 32 4.44 0.48 1.69
CA GLY A 32 5.35 1.55 2.10
C GLY A 32 4.74 2.95 2.13
N ILE A 33 3.43 3.10 1.92
CA ILE A 33 2.66 4.32 2.22
C ILE A 33 2.25 4.26 3.70
N LYS A 34 2.65 5.21 4.52
CA LYS A 34 2.37 5.29 5.95
C LYS A 34 1.26 6.27 6.28
N LEU A 35 0.53 6.00 7.36
CA LEU A 35 -0.31 7.00 8.02
C LEU A 35 0.53 8.21 8.49
N GLY A 36 -0.08 9.38 8.54
CA GLY A 36 0.53 10.64 8.98
C GLY A 36 1.43 11.34 7.97
N GLN A 37 1.81 10.69 6.86
CA GLN A 37 2.53 11.35 5.76
C GLN A 37 1.56 12.04 4.81
N SER A 38 2.08 12.92 3.95
CA SER A 38 1.33 13.60 2.89
C SER A 38 1.49 12.93 1.53
N LEU A 39 0.54 13.15 0.62
CA LEU A 39 0.65 12.67 -0.78
C LEU A 39 1.86 13.25 -1.51
N LYS A 40 2.32 14.44 -1.12
CA LYS A 40 3.59 15.00 -1.62
C LYS A 40 4.77 14.09 -1.28
N GLN A 41 4.85 13.60 -0.03
CA GLN A 41 5.90 12.66 0.39
C GLN A 41 5.75 11.30 -0.31
N VAL A 42 4.51 10.83 -0.50
CA VAL A 42 4.24 9.62 -1.29
C VAL A 42 4.76 9.78 -2.72
N LYS A 43 4.46 10.90 -3.39
CA LYS A 43 4.91 11.16 -4.77
C LYS A 43 6.43 11.28 -4.87
N GLN A 44 7.10 11.82 -3.85
CA GLN A 44 8.57 11.85 -3.79
C GLN A 44 9.17 10.44 -3.68
N LYS A 45 8.59 9.58 -2.83
CA LYS A 45 9.04 8.19 -2.63
C LYS A 45 8.69 7.30 -3.82
N PHE A 46 7.54 7.52 -4.46
CA PHE A 46 7.03 6.78 -5.60
C PHE A 46 6.76 7.74 -6.77
N PRO A 47 7.80 8.21 -7.49
CA PRO A 47 7.65 9.22 -8.54
C PRO A 47 6.67 8.83 -9.65
N LYS A 48 6.55 7.53 -9.91
CA LYS A 48 5.66 6.96 -10.94
C LYS A 48 4.23 6.70 -10.46
N ALA A 49 3.94 6.87 -9.17
CA ALA A 49 2.60 6.65 -8.65
C ALA A 49 1.59 7.60 -9.31
N LYS A 50 0.43 7.07 -9.71
CA LYS A 50 -0.71 7.88 -10.15
C LYS A 50 -1.63 8.12 -8.95
N MET A 51 -2.21 9.31 -8.89
CA MET A 51 -3.09 9.73 -7.80
C MET A 51 -4.33 10.35 -8.41
N GLU A 52 -5.48 9.73 -8.15
CA GLU A 52 -6.76 10.12 -8.73
C GLU A 52 -7.79 10.25 -7.62
N ARG A 53 -8.69 11.22 -7.76
CA ARG A 53 -9.80 11.40 -6.81
C ARG A 53 -10.82 10.29 -7.05
N THR A 54 -11.32 9.71 -5.96
CA THR A 54 -12.38 8.70 -5.99
C THR A 54 -13.26 8.83 -4.75
N SER A 55 -14.33 8.05 -4.69
CA SER A 55 -15.19 7.96 -3.52
C SER A 55 -15.70 6.54 -3.34
N ASP A 56 -15.89 6.13 -2.09
CA ASP A 56 -16.61 4.91 -1.72
C ASP A 56 -17.75 5.29 -0.78
N ASP A 57 -18.99 4.99 -1.15
CA ASP A 57 -20.20 5.38 -0.40
C ASP A 57 -20.24 6.85 0.06
N GLY A 58 -19.76 7.76 -0.79
CA GLY A 58 -19.69 9.20 -0.53
C GLY A 58 -18.48 9.64 0.32
N VAL A 59 -17.66 8.71 0.81
CA VAL A 59 -16.40 9.00 1.50
C VAL A 59 -15.34 9.44 0.50
N ALA A 60 -14.75 10.60 0.74
CA ALA A 60 -13.75 11.19 -0.14
C ALA A 60 -12.40 10.46 -0.03
N LEU A 61 -11.94 9.87 -1.13
CA LEU A 61 -10.72 9.07 -1.16
C LEU A 61 -9.77 9.52 -2.29
N VAL A 62 -8.52 9.08 -2.18
CA VAL A 62 -7.52 9.17 -3.23
C VAL A 62 -7.05 7.76 -3.59
N ALA A 63 -7.26 7.38 -4.85
CA ALA A 63 -6.72 6.18 -5.44
C ALA A 63 -5.23 6.39 -5.78
N ILE A 64 -4.34 5.63 -5.15
CA ILE A 64 -2.89 5.70 -5.33
C ILE A 64 -2.41 4.42 -6.02
N THR A 65 -2.21 4.50 -7.33
CA THR A 65 -1.71 3.38 -8.14
C THR A 65 -0.18 3.37 -8.10
N LEU A 66 0.41 2.43 -7.36
CA LEU A 66 1.87 2.26 -7.26
C LEU A 66 2.45 1.45 -8.43
N SER A 67 1.69 0.45 -8.92
CA SER A 67 2.01 -0.37 -10.08
C SER A 67 0.72 -0.88 -10.72
N LYS A 68 0.81 -1.69 -11.79
CA LYS A 68 -0.38 -2.30 -12.42
C LYS A 68 -1.14 -3.25 -11.48
N ASP A 69 -0.49 -3.77 -10.45
CA ASP A 69 -1.03 -4.79 -9.54
C ASP A 69 -1.24 -4.23 -8.11
N ILE A 70 -0.90 -2.96 -7.86
CA ILE A 70 -0.93 -2.34 -6.53
C ILE A 70 -1.66 -1.00 -6.59
N LEU A 71 -2.87 -1.00 -6.01
CA LEU A 71 -3.72 0.15 -5.77
C LEU A 71 -3.95 0.30 -4.27
N VAL A 72 -3.72 1.49 -3.73
CA VAL A 72 -3.97 1.84 -2.33
C VAL A 72 -4.93 3.01 -2.28
N PHE A 73 -6.00 2.90 -1.49
CA PHE A 73 -6.92 4.00 -1.23
C PHE A 73 -6.48 4.72 0.05
N ALA A 74 -6.60 6.04 0.05
CA ALA A 74 -6.24 6.88 1.19
C ALA A 74 -7.30 7.96 1.41
N SER A 75 -7.71 8.17 2.66
CA SER A 75 -8.40 9.41 3.06
C SER A 75 -7.37 10.48 3.45
N GLN A 76 -7.78 11.74 3.41
CA GLN A 76 -6.97 12.86 3.85
C GLN A 76 -7.65 13.56 5.04
N ASP A 77 -6.85 13.87 6.07
CA ASP A 77 -7.32 14.48 7.31
C ASP A 77 -8.15 15.76 7.07
N GLY A 78 -9.42 15.70 7.46
CA GLY A 78 -10.42 16.76 7.31
C GLY A 78 -10.81 17.05 5.86
N GLU A 79 -10.78 16.04 4.98
CA GLU A 79 -11.35 16.08 3.65
C GLU A 79 -12.50 15.09 3.53
N GLU A 80 -13.72 15.61 3.47
CA GLU A 80 -14.94 14.82 3.38
C GLU A 80 -15.66 15.03 2.04
N ASP A 81 -15.25 16.01 1.24
CA ASP A 81 -15.88 16.32 -0.04
C ASP A 81 -15.21 15.50 -1.17
N PRO A 82 -15.93 14.54 -1.80
CA PRO A 82 -15.38 13.73 -2.88
C PRO A 82 -15.10 14.55 -4.16
N ASP A 83 -15.74 15.70 -4.34
CA ASP A 83 -15.56 16.56 -5.51
C ASP A 83 -14.43 17.60 -5.32
N ALA A 84 -13.96 17.79 -4.08
CA ALA A 84 -12.87 18.72 -3.81
C ALA A 84 -11.55 18.28 -4.49
N PRO A 85 -10.65 19.22 -4.84
CA PRO A 85 -9.33 18.86 -5.37
C PRO A 85 -8.45 18.10 -4.37
N ILE A 86 -7.58 17.21 -4.86
CA ILE A 86 -6.61 16.47 -4.05
C ILE A 86 -5.64 17.43 -3.34
N LYS A 87 -5.53 17.35 -2.01
CA LYS A 87 -4.70 18.24 -1.20
C LYS A 87 -3.35 17.60 -0.88
N PHE A 88 -2.34 17.80 -1.73
CA PHE A 88 -1.04 17.12 -1.61
C PHE A 88 -0.28 17.28 -0.27
N HIS A 89 -0.60 18.30 0.52
CA HIS A 89 0.05 18.61 1.80
C HIS A 89 -0.70 18.08 3.02
N LYS A 90 -1.97 17.69 2.87
CA LYS A 90 -2.77 17.09 3.94
C LYS A 90 -2.21 15.72 4.29
N LYS A 91 -2.35 15.35 5.57
CA LYS A 91 -1.90 14.05 6.08
C LYS A 91 -2.90 12.96 5.70
N ILE A 92 -2.39 11.77 5.47
CA ILE A 92 -3.18 10.56 5.31
C ILE A 92 -3.52 10.03 6.71
N ASP A 93 -4.80 9.78 6.98
CA ASP A 93 -5.31 9.25 8.24
C ASP A 93 -5.99 7.88 8.11
N PHE A 94 -6.27 7.46 6.87
CA PHE A 94 -6.82 6.15 6.54
C PHE A 94 -6.10 5.53 5.33
N LEU A 95 -5.96 4.20 5.35
CA LEU A 95 -5.38 3.42 4.26
C LEU A 95 -6.14 2.11 4.07
N GLU A 96 -6.40 1.76 2.81
CA GLU A 96 -7.04 0.50 2.42
C GLU A 96 -6.48 -0.01 1.08
N THR A 97 -6.60 -1.31 0.83
CA THR A 97 -6.27 -1.90 -0.47
C THR A 97 -7.08 -3.17 -0.71
N ASP A 98 -7.58 -3.31 -1.94
CA ASP A 98 -8.18 -4.55 -2.43
C ASP A 98 -7.20 -5.38 -3.28
N SER A 99 -5.96 -4.91 -3.42
CA SER A 99 -4.98 -5.53 -4.32
C SER A 99 -4.51 -6.87 -3.75
N PRO A 100 -4.73 -8.01 -4.45
CA PRO A 100 -4.28 -9.32 -3.97
C PRO A 100 -2.75 -9.45 -3.89
N ALA A 101 -2.02 -8.56 -4.57
CA ALA A 101 -0.56 -8.45 -4.46
C ALA A 101 -0.10 -7.90 -3.10
N CYS A 102 -1.01 -7.33 -2.31
CA CYS A 102 -0.74 -6.79 -0.98
C CYS A 102 -1.02 -7.81 0.12
N HIS A 103 -0.10 -7.98 1.05
CA HIS A 103 -0.20 -9.00 2.09
C HIS A 103 0.40 -8.55 3.42
N THR A 104 -0.09 -9.10 4.53
CA THR A 104 0.55 -8.96 5.85
C THR A 104 1.83 -9.81 5.93
N ALA A 105 2.61 -9.66 7.01
CA ALA A 105 3.82 -10.47 7.23
C ALA A 105 3.53 -11.99 7.37
N SER A 106 2.33 -12.37 7.83
CA SER A 106 1.88 -13.77 7.82
C SER A 106 1.33 -14.20 6.46
N GLY A 107 1.23 -13.30 5.50
CA GLY A 107 0.77 -13.53 4.14
C GLY A 107 -0.76 -13.57 4.00
N ILE A 108 -1.52 -12.97 4.91
CA ILE A 108 -2.96 -12.68 4.69
C ILE A 108 -3.08 -11.57 3.65
N HIS A 109 -3.95 -11.73 2.66
CA HIS A 109 -4.11 -10.77 1.56
C HIS A 109 -5.58 -10.67 1.09
N PRO A 110 -5.97 -9.56 0.44
CA PRO A 110 -7.27 -9.45 -0.22
C PRO A 110 -7.53 -10.60 -1.20
N GLY A 111 -8.76 -11.11 -1.22
CA GLY A 111 -9.16 -12.25 -2.03
C GLY A 111 -8.71 -13.64 -1.51
N MET A 112 -8.03 -13.71 -0.36
CA MET A 112 -7.71 -14.99 0.29
C MET A 112 -9.00 -15.71 0.75
N LYS A 113 -9.07 -17.02 0.55
CA LYS A 113 -10.17 -17.82 1.11
C LYS A 113 -10.08 -17.87 2.62
N ILE A 114 -11.22 -17.73 3.30
CA ILE A 114 -11.32 -17.80 4.77
C ILE A 114 -10.63 -19.05 5.34
N LYS A 115 -10.85 -20.22 4.72
CA LYS A 115 -10.21 -21.49 5.15
C LYS A 115 -8.67 -21.42 5.17
N ASP A 116 -8.08 -20.66 4.25
CA ASP A 116 -6.62 -20.52 4.12
C ASP A 116 -6.12 -19.46 5.12
N ALA A 117 -6.94 -18.46 5.43
CA ALA A 117 -6.69 -17.48 6.49
C ALA A 117 -6.72 -18.13 7.88
N GLU A 118 -7.56 -19.14 8.11
CA GLU A 118 -7.66 -19.80 9.41
C GLU A 118 -6.33 -20.43 9.87
N ALA A 119 -5.52 -20.92 8.92
CA ALA A 119 -4.21 -21.49 9.21
C ALA A 119 -3.22 -20.45 9.80
N LYS A 120 -3.52 -19.16 9.67
CA LYS A 120 -2.67 -18.03 10.08
C LYS A 120 -3.30 -17.20 11.19
N LEU A 121 -4.62 -17.07 11.22
CA LEU A 121 -5.35 -16.20 12.16
C LEU A 121 -6.09 -16.97 13.27
N GLY A 122 -6.24 -18.30 13.16
CA GLY A 122 -7.10 -19.09 14.04
C GLY A 122 -8.42 -19.47 13.37
N LYS A 123 -9.26 -20.27 14.04
CA LYS A 123 -10.56 -20.66 13.49
C LYS A 123 -11.54 -19.49 13.50
N VAL A 124 -12.39 -19.40 12.47
CA VAL A 124 -13.49 -18.42 12.48
C VAL A 124 -14.38 -18.69 13.70
N LYS A 125 -14.57 -17.67 14.51
CA LYS A 125 -15.46 -17.65 15.66
C LYS A 125 -16.86 -17.20 15.28
N GLU A 126 -16.92 -16.16 14.44
CA GLU A 126 -18.19 -15.53 14.05
C GLU A 126 -18.06 -14.88 12.67
N VAL A 127 -19.17 -14.83 11.94
CA VAL A 127 -19.31 -14.00 10.74
C VAL A 127 -20.43 -13.00 11.02
N HIS A 128 -20.08 -11.72 11.03
CA HIS A 128 -21.02 -10.63 11.19
C HIS A 128 -21.44 -10.09 9.84
N LEU A 129 -22.74 -10.04 9.59
CA LEU A 129 -23.32 -9.29 8.47
C LEU A 129 -23.84 -7.94 9.02
N SER A 130 -23.19 -6.86 8.63
CA SER A 130 -23.68 -5.52 8.93
C SER A 130 -24.67 -5.08 7.87
N ALA A 131 -25.97 -5.06 8.21
CA ALA A 131 -27.01 -4.55 7.30
C ALA A 131 -26.88 -3.04 7.04
N ILE A 132 -26.25 -2.31 7.97
CA ILE A 132 -26.05 -0.85 7.85
C ILE A 132 -24.89 -0.56 6.90
N GLU A 133 -23.79 -1.30 7.04
CA GLU A 133 -22.59 -1.10 6.21
C GLU A 133 -22.60 -1.94 4.93
N SER A 134 -23.59 -2.83 4.77
CA SER A 134 -23.67 -3.83 3.68
C SER A 134 -22.38 -4.65 3.53
N ARG A 135 -21.69 -4.90 4.65
CA ARG A 135 -20.39 -5.57 4.72
C ARG A 135 -20.47 -6.83 5.60
N GLU A 136 -19.70 -7.84 5.19
CA GLU A 136 -19.50 -9.08 5.95
C GLU A 136 -18.09 -9.10 6.54
N TYR A 137 -17.98 -9.43 7.83
CA TYR A 137 -16.71 -9.51 8.53
C TYR A 137 -16.57 -10.86 9.23
N ALA A 138 -15.41 -11.50 9.10
CA ALA A 138 -15.07 -12.70 9.85
C ALA A 138 -14.20 -12.34 11.06
N ILE A 139 -14.61 -12.83 12.23
CA ILE A 139 -13.81 -12.79 13.46
C ILE A 139 -13.14 -14.15 13.62
N PHE A 140 -11.82 -14.14 13.82
CA PHE A 140 -10.98 -15.32 14.04
C PHE A 140 -10.49 -15.38 15.49
#